data_AF-A0A1I0SZV3-F1
#
_entry.id   AF-A0A1I0SZV3-F1
#
_cell.length_a   1.000
_cell.length_b   1.000
_cell.length_c   1.000
_cell.angle_alpha   90.00
_cell.angle_beta   90.00
_cell.angle_gamma   90.00
#
_symmetry.space_group_name_H-M   'P 1'
#
loop_
_entity.id
_entity.type
_entity.pdbx_description
1 polymer ?
#
loop_
_entity_poly.entity_id
_entity_poly.type
_entity_poly.pdbx_seq_one_letter_code
_entity_poly.pdbx_strand_id
1 'polypeptide(L)'
;MINVFEINAMEIKIATNIDTDIFYAVIKFLKENGWELTIEYDENLFDKGVDFDFYRFEKNTETVLLVWNNWFEGEIKATKEILNEIAKHFNCTLEYGIPEYLHEQNIINDLKPLLKFKKKH
;
A
#
# COMPACT_ATOMS: atom_id res chain seq x y z
N MET A 1 -21.04 -33.59 0.08
CA MET A 1 -19.58 -33.54 0.07
C MET A 1 -19.22 -32.11 -0.30
N ILE A 2 -18.96 -31.25 0.68
CA ILE A 2 -18.65 -29.84 0.43
C ILE A 2 -17.19 -29.80 0.00
N ASN A 3 -16.91 -29.26 -1.19
CA ASN A 3 -15.56 -29.07 -1.68
C ASN A 3 -14.89 -28.00 -0.80
N VAL A 4 -13.99 -28.42 0.10
CA VAL A 4 -13.30 -27.58 1.08
C VAL A 4 -12.06 -26.88 0.51
N PHE A 5 -11.96 -26.73 -0.82
CA PHE A 5 -10.79 -26.18 -1.52
C PHE A 5 -10.98 -24.82 -2.20
N GLU A 6 -12.01 -24.06 -1.84
CA GLU A 6 -12.02 -22.62 -2.08
C GLU A 6 -11.90 -21.90 -0.74
N ILE A 7 -10.70 -22.00 -0.14
CA ILE A 7 -10.21 -20.84 0.61
C ILE A 7 -10.12 -19.77 -0.45
N ASN A 8 -11.07 -18.82 -0.48
CA ASN A 8 -11.03 -17.67 -1.38
C ASN A 8 -9.65 -17.02 -1.22
N ALA A 9 -8.70 -17.35 -2.09
CA ALA A 9 -7.43 -16.66 -2.15
C ALA A 9 -7.79 -15.25 -2.59
N MET A 10 -7.77 -14.30 -1.65
CA MET A 10 -8.11 -12.92 -1.93
C MET A 10 -7.14 -12.43 -3.00
N GLU A 11 -7.69 -12.05 -4.15
CA GLU A 11 -6.90 -11.70 -5.33
C GLU A 11 -6.10 -10.44 -5.03
N ILE A 12 -4.78 -10.56 -4.82
CA ILE A 12 -3.90 -9.42 -4.61
C ILE A 12 -3.61 -8.76 -5.95
N LYS A 13 -3.73 -7.43 -5.99
CA LYS A 13 -3.42 -6.59 -7.16
C LYS A 13 -2.52 -5.44 -6.75
N ILE A 14 -1.90 -4.82 -7.74
CA ILE A 14 -1.09 -3.62 -7.59
C ILE A 14 -1.67 -2.56 -8.52
N ALA A 15 -2.26 -1.52 -7.95
CA ALA A 15 -2.66 -0.35 -8.69
C ALA A 15 -1.45 0.56 -8.88
N THR A 16 -1.26 1.09 -10.09
CA THR A 16 -0.13 1.92 -10.50
C THR A 16 -0.61 3.31 -10.94
N ASN A 17 0.31 4.24 -11.14
CA ASN A 17 0.02 5.61 -11.59
C ASN A 17 -0.96 6.35 -10.67
N ILE A 18 -0.87 6.12 -9.35
CA ILE A 18 -1.73 6.80 -8.39
C ILE A 18 -1.22 8.21 -8.21
N ASP A 19 -1.99 9.19 -8.70
CA ASP A 19 -1.69 10.62 -8.54
C ASP A 19 -1.27 10.94 -7.10
N THR A 20 -0.20 11.72 -6.96
CA THR A 20 0.37 12.13 -5.67
C THR A 20 -0.68 12.59 -4.64
N ASP A 21 -1.64 13.43 -5.05
CA ASP A 21 -2.70 13.91 -4.16
C ASP A 21 -3.62 12.79 -3.66
N ILE A 22 -3.99 11.86 -4.56
CA ILE A 22 -4.79 10.69 -4.21
C ILE A 22 -3.99 9.76 -3.31
N PHE A 23 -2.70 9.54 -3.61
CA PHE A 23 -1.82 8.69 -2.82
C PHE A 23 -1.78 9.12 -1.34
N TYR A 24 -1.51 10.40 -1.09
CA TYR A 24 -1.48 10.92 0.28
C TYR A 24 -2.88 10.99 0.92
N ALA A 25 -3.93 11.20 0.12
CA ALA A 25 -5.31 11.12 0.61
C ALA A 25 -5.67 9.68 1.06
N VAL A 26 -5.21 8.65 0.35
CA VAL A 26 -5.38 7.24 0.74
C VAL A 26 -4.70 6.97 2.08
N ILE A 27 -3.46 7.43 2.28
CA ILE A 27 -2.75 7.27 3.56
C ILE A 27 -3.56 7.88 4.71
N LYS A 28 -4.11 9.08 4.51
CA LYS A 28 -4.97 9.74 5.49
C LYS A 28 -6.25 8.94 5.75
N PHE A 29 -6.92 8.49 4.69
CA PHE A 29 -8.11 7.64 4.78
C PHE A 29 -7.84 6.38 5.59
N LEU A 30 -6.75 5.66 5.33
CA LEU A 30 -6.40 4.44 6.08
C LEU A 30 -6.21 4.73 7.57
N LYS A 31 -5.45 5.77 7.93
CA LYS A 31 -5.26 6.21 9.32
C LYS A 31 -6.56 6.54 10.04
N GLU A 32 -7.52 7.14 9.33
CA GLU A 32 -8.83 7.53 9.88
C GLU A 32 -9.83 6.37 9.95
N ASN A 33 -9.62 5.29 9.17
CA ASN A 33 -10.56 4.17 9.03
C ASN A 33 -10.08 2.88 9.72
N GLY A 34 -9.34 3.04 10.82
CA GLY A 34 -8.96 1.94 11.70
C GLY A 34 -7.92 0.98 11.11
N TRP A 35 -7.13 1.44 10.14
CA TRP A 35 -5.92 0.75 9.73
C TRP A 35 -4.74 1.18 10.59
N GLU A 36 -3.93 0.22 10.99
CA GLU A 36 -2.73 0.46 11.78
C GLU A 36 -1.52 0.65 10.85
N LEU A 37 -0.83 1.79 10.98
CA LEU A 37 0.45 2.01 10.31
C LEU A 37 1.55 1.21 11.02
N THR A 38 2.02 0.14 10.40
CA THR A 38 3.00 -0.79 11.01
C THR A 38 4.44 -0.55 10.55
N ILE A 39 4.63 -0.03 9.33
CA ILE A 39 5.94 0.31 8.78
C ILE A 39 5.79 1.56 7.94
N GLU A 40 6.76 2.45 8.02
CA GLU A 40 6.89 3.57 7.08
C GLU A 40 8.35 3.82 6.73
N TYR A 41 8.59 4.46 5.60
CA TYR A 41 9.87 5.10 5.29
C TYR A 41 10.20 6.11 6.39
N ASP A 42 11.40 6.00 6.96
CA ASP A 42 11.78 6.71 8.19
C ASP A 42 11.59 8.21 8.04
N GLU A 43 10.78 8.78 8.94
CA GLU A 43 10.43 10.20 9.00
C GLU A 43 11.63 11.14 9.22
N ASN A 44 12.79 10.61 9.61
CA ASN A 44 14.01 11.39 9.78
C ASN A 44 14.90 11.45 8.53
N LEU A 45 14.56 10.71 7.47
CA LEU A 45 15.30 10.76 6.21
C LEU A 45 14.91 12.01 5.41
N PHE A 46 15.92 12.70 4.87
CA PHE A 46 15.75 14.01 4.23
C PHE A 46 14.99 13.97 2.90
N ASP A 47 14.92 12.79 2.29
CA ASP A 47 14.30 12.49 1.00
C ASP A 47 12.83 12.03 1.13
N LYS A 48 12.33 11.89 2.36
CA LYS A 48 10.94 11.55 2.64
C LYS A 48 9.97 12.61 2.11
N GLY A 49 9.00 12.17 1.31
CA GLY A 49 8.02 13.06 0.68
C GLY A 49 8.63 14.01 -0.36
N VAL A 50 9.88 13.74 -0.77
CA VAL A 50 10.60 14.48 -1.80
C VAL A 50 10.93 13.56 -2.96
N ASP A 51 11.62 12.45 -2.68
CA ASP A 51 12.04 11.48 -3.71
C ASP A 51 11.35 10.13 -3.54
N PHE A 52 11.11 9.71 -2.29
CA PHE A 52 10.56 8.38 -2.02
C PHE A 52 9.72 8.34 -0.74
N ASP A 53 8.69 7.50 -0.77
CA ASP A 53 7.87 7.16 0.37
C ASP A 53 7.43 5.69 0.30
N PHE A 54 7.38 5.05 1.47
CA PHE A 54 6.85 3.70 1.65
C PHE A 54 5.99 3.65 2.91
N TYR A 55 4.86 2.94 2.82
CA TYR A 55 3.97 2.72 3.96
C TYR A 55 3.40 1.31 3.93
N ARG A 56 3.22 0.73 5.12
CA ARG A 56 2.51 -0.53 5.33
C ARG A 56 1.44 -0.38 6.39
N PHE A 57 0.21 -0.58 5.98
CA PHE A 57 -0.96 -0.62 6.84
C PHE A 57 -1.46 -2.04 7.03
N GLU A 58 -1.94 -2.35 8.23
CA GLU A 58 -2.61 -3.62 8.54
C GLU A 58 -3.98 -3.38 9.18
N LYS A 59 -4.94 -4.26 8.88
CA LYS A 59 -6.24 -4.32 9.56
C LYS A 59 -6.76 -5.75 9.52
N ASN A 60 -6.91 -6.37 10.69
CA ASN A 60 -7.24 -7.80 10.81
C ASN A 60 -6.22 -8.67 10.03
N THR A 61 -6.67 -9.36 8.99
CA THR A 61 -5.84 -10.20 8.10
C THR A 61 -5.43 -9.48 6.81
N GLU A 62 -5.86 -8.24 6.60
CA GLU A 62 -5.55 -7.46 5.41
C GLU A 62 -4.27 -6.65 5.57
N THR A 63 -3.58 -6.43 4.45
CA THR A 63 -2.41 -5.54 4.36
C THR A 63 -2.55 -4.63 3.15
N VAL A 64 -2.24 -3.34 3.33
CA VAL A 64 -2.03 -2.39 2.24
C VAL A 64 -0.59 -1.94 2.26
N LEU A 65 0.11 -2.10 1.14
CA LEU A 65 1.42 -1.50 0.88
C LEU A 65 1.23 -0.31 -0.06
N LEU A 66 1.90 0.78 0.25
CA LEU A 66 1.93 1.98 -0.58
C LEU A 66 3.38 2.38 -0.83
N VAL A 67 3.71 2.67 -2.08
CA VAL A 67 5.00 3.26 -2.47
C VAL A 67 4.73 4.49 -3.32
N TRP A 68 5.49 5.54 -3.12
CA TRP A 68 5.47 6.71 -4.00
C TRP A 68 6.90 7.14 -4.30
N ASN A 69 7.11 7.62 -5.51
CA ASN A 69 8.32 8.32 -5.89
C ASN A 69 7.99 9.49 -6.84
N ASN A 70 8.90 10.45 -6.94
CA ASN A 70 8.71 11.67 -7.72
C ASN A 70 8.81 11.51 -9.25
N TRP A 71 9.16 10.32 -9.75
CA TRP A 71 9.31 10.06 -11.19
C TRP A 71 8.11 9.31 -11.79
N PHE A 72 7.49 8.42 -11.02
CA PHE A 72 6.51 7.43 -11.52
C PHE A 72 5.19 7.41 -10.74
N GLU A 73 4.96 8.39 -9.85
CA GLU A 73 3.77 8.49 -9.00
C GLU A 73 3.63 7.32 -8.01
N GLY A 74 2.42 7.12 -7.47
CA GLY A 74 2.12 6.15 -6.43
C GLY A 74 1.73 4.75 -6.94
N GLU A 75 1.99 3.76 -6.10
CA GLU A 75 1.55 2.38 -6.23
C GLU A 75 0.85 1.92 -4.95
N ILE A 76 -0.21 1.12 -5.11
CA ILE A 76 -0.94 0.53 -3.98
C ILE A 76 -1.12 -0.97 -4.22
N LYS A 77 -0.58 -1.78 -3.31
CA LYS A 77 -0.76 -3.25 -3.32
C LYS A 77 -1.65 -3.67 -2.18
N ALA A 78 -2.77 -4.28 -2.52
CA ALA A 78 -3.75 -4.82 -1.57
C ALA A 78 -4.61 -5.90 -2.24
N THR A 79 -5.51 -6.51 -1.49
CA THR A 79 -6.58 -7.32 -2.04
C THR A 79 -7.50 -6.48 -2.94
N LYS A 80 -8.05 -7.09 -3.97
CA LYS A 80 -8.93 -6.42 -4.94
C LYS A 80 -10.14 -5.76 -4.28
N GLU A 81 -10.66 -6.35 -3.22
CA GLU A 81 -11.75 -5.83 -2.42
C GLU A 81 -11.38 -4.47 -1.81
N ILE A 82 -10.19 -4.36 -1.20
CA ILE A 82 -9.69 -3.13 -0.61
C ILE A 82 -9.38 -2.07 -1.67
N LEU A 83 -8.80 -2.47 -2.81
CA LEU A 83 -8.58 -1.54 -3.91
C LEU A 83 -9.89 -0.98 -4.47
N ASN A 84 -10.94 -1.81 -4.59
CA ASN A 84 -12.27 -1.35 -4.99
C ASN A 84 -12.89 -0.40 -3.96
N GLU A 85 -12.68 -0.64 -2.66
CA GLU A 85 -13.12 0.28 -1.59
C GLU A 85 -12.44 1.64 -1.72
N ILE A 86 -11.12 1.66 -1.91
CA ILE A 86 -10.34 2.87 -2.12
C ILE A 86 -10.84 3.61 -3.37
N ALA A 87 -10.95 2.92 -4.51
CA ALA A 87 -11.41 3.50 -5.76
C ALA A 87 -12.80 4.14 -5.63
N LYS A 88 -13.71 3.44 -4.94
CA LYS A 88 -15.07 3.93 -4.68
C LYS A 88 -15.07 5.15 -3.75
N HIS A 89 -14.25 5.16 -2.71
CA HIS A 89 -14.17 6.28 -1.76
C HIS A 89 -13.71 7.57 -2.44
N PHE A 90 -12.68 7.47 -3.29
CA PHE A 90 -12.10 8.61 -3.99
C PHE A 90 -12.75 8.89 -5.36
N ASN A 91 -13.75 8.11 -5.76
CA ASN A 91 -14.41 8.20 -7.07
C ASN A 91 -13.40 8.22 -8.23
N CYS A 92 -12.41 7.32 -8.18
CA CYS A 92 -11.36 7.20 -9.19
C CYS A 92 -11.38 5.81 -9.84
N THR A 93 -10.70 5.69 -10.99
CA THR A 93 -10.44 4.41 -11.64
C THR A 93 -9.00 4.02 -11.36
N LEU A 94 -8.78 2.77 -10.91
CA LEU A 94 -7.43 2.25 -10.69
C LEU A 94 -6.91 1.58 -11.96
N GLU A 95 -5.67 1.88 -12.31
CA GLU A 95 -4.93 1.20 -13.38
C GLU A 95 -4.08 0.09 -12.80
N TYR A 96 -3.95 -1.02 -13.53
CA TYR A 96 -3.16 -2.19 -13.12
C TYR A 96 -2.05 -2.44 -14.14
N GLY A 97 -0.95 -1.70 -14.02
CA GLY A 97 0.22 -1.78 -14.89
C GLY A 97 1.35 -2.64 -14.33
N ILE A 98 2.55 -2.45 -14.90
CA ILE A 98 3.79 -3.00 -14.34
C ILE A 98 4.25 -2.04 -13.23
N PRO A 99 4.30 -2.48 -11.95
CA PRO A 99 4.79 -1.63 -10.87
C PRO A 99 6.32 -1.60 -10.86
N GLU A 100 6.87 -0.45 -10.51
CA GLU A 100 8.30 -0.19 -10.33
C GLU A 100 8.83 -0.79 -9.04
N TYR A 101 8.04 -0.79 -7.95
CA TYR A 101 8.53 -1.24 -6.63
C TYR A 101 7.76 -2.45 -6.09
N LEU A 102 6.43 -2.40 -6.12
CA LEU A 102 5.61 -3.39 -5.39
C LEU A 102 5.53 -4.77 -6.08
N HIS A 103 6.18 -4.96 -7.23
CA HIS A 103 6.36 -6.28 -7.87
C HIS A 103 7.28 -7.19 -7.04
N GLU A 104 8.20 -6.61 -6.26
CA GLU A 104 9.15 -7.37 -5.46
C GLU A 104 8.46 -8.07 -4.28
N GLN A 105 8.75 -9.37 -4.11
CA GLN A 105 8.17 -10.14 -3.01
C GLN A 105 8.72 -9.72 -1.64
N ASN A 106 9.91 -9.14 -1.61
CA ASN A 106 10.67 -8.87 -0.38
C ASN A 106 11.07 -7.41 -0.19
N ILE A 107 10.38 -6.46 -0.83
CA ILE A 107 10.70 -5.01 -0.77
C ILE A 107 10.97 -4.49 0.66
N ILE A 108 10.28 -5.02 1.68
CA ILE A 108 10.50 -4.63 3.09
C ILE A 108 11.90 -5.02 3.58
N ASN A 109 12.43 -6.16 3.15
CA ASN A 109 13.78 -6.59 3.49
C ASN A 109 14.82 -5.73 2.77
N ASP A 110 14.56 -5.38 1.52
CA ASP A 110 15.47 -4.58 0.69
C ASP A 110 15.55 -3.13 1.19
N LEU A 111 14.40 -2.57 1.59
CA LEU A 111 14.31 -1.23 2.17
C LEU A 111 14.59 -1.19 3.68
N LYS A 112 14.77 -2.33 4.35
CA LYS A 112 14.87 -2.44 5.81
C LYS A 112 15.71 -1.36 6.52
N PRO A 113 16.91 -0.97 6.06
CA PRO A 113 17.70 0.07 6.73
C PRO A 113 17.07 1.48 6.68
N LEU A 114 16.12 1.70 5.76
CA LEU A 114 15.41 2.96 5.54
C LEU A 114 14.01 2.96 6.16
N LEU A 115 13.58 1.85 6.76
CA LEU A 115 12.23 1.68 7.28
C LEU A 115 12.19 1.82 8.80
N LYS A 116 11.18 2.56 9.28
CA LYS A 116 10.80 2.65 10.68
C LYS A 116 9.66 1.67 10.97
N PHE A 117 9.93 0.68 11.80
CA PHE A 117 8.94 -0.29 12.28
C PHE A 117 8.22 0.28 13.50
N LYS A 118 6.89 0.38 13.42
CA LYS A 118 6.05 0.87 14.51
C LYS A 118 5.66 -0.31 15.42
N LYS A 119 5.58 -0.07 16.72
CA LYS A 119 5.10 -1.08 17.67
C LYS A 119 3.59 -1.21 17.51
N LYS A 120 3.10 -2.46 17.43
CA LYS A 120 1.66 -2.72 17.55
C LYS A 120 1.20 -2.36 18.96
N HIS A 121 0.16 -1.55 19.07
CA HIS A 121 -0.43 -1.14 20.34
C HIS A 121 -1.49 -2.12 20.84
#